data_AF-A0A960AFK9-F1
#
_entry.id   AF-A0A960AFK9-F1
#
_cell.length_a   1.000
_cell.length_b   1.000
_cell.length_c   1.000
_cell.angle_alpha   90.00
_cell.angle_beta   90.00
_cell.angle_gamma   90.00
#
_symmetry.space_group_name_H-M   'P 1'
#
loop_
_entity.id
_entity.type
_entity.pdbx_description
1 polymer ?
#
loop_
_entity_poly.entity_id
_entity_poly.type
_entity_poly.pdbx_seq_one_letter_code
_entity_poly.pdbx_strand_id
1 'polypeptide(L)'
;ALGVGGRDLSAEVRGLATREALRRLDEDASVELVVLVSKPPAPDVAAEIEAYAGTLATPVEQALLGAGRPDLTAATEAVLRRLGRDVPVWPVVGEAAAARAGAVRGLFVGGTLASEARLLAREVAGPDAGHTFVDFGDDDYTSGRAHPMIDPSVRLEHLARAAADPTTGVLLLDVVLGHGAEPDPAERLAPAIAGLEVPVVVAVVGTAGDPQDRDRQVRALAGAGAEVHLSNAGAARRALHLAGGPS
;
A
#
# COMPACT_ATOMS: atom_id res chain seq x y z
N ALA A 1 0.75 1.14 -17.39
CA ALA A 1 0.42 0.03 -16.47
C ALA A 1 -0.79 -0.72 -17.03
N LEU A 2 -0.81 -2.04 -16.91
CA LEU A 2 -1.94 -2.88 -17.34
C LEU A 2 -2.65 -3.43 -16.10
N GLY A 3 -3.91 -3.03 -15.92
CA GLY A 3 -4.76 -3.61 -14.88
C GLY A 3 -5.34 -4.93 -15.34
N VAL A 4 -5.10 -6.00 -14.56
CA VAL A 4 -5.55 -7.37 -14.88
C VAL A 4 -6.76 -7.83 -14.05
N GLY A 5 -7.18 -7.01 -13.08
CA GLY A 5 -8.29 -7.29 -12.18
C GLY A 5 -7.84 -7.92 -10.86
N GLY A 6 -8.43 -7.50 -9.74
CA GLY A 6 -7.98 -7.87 -8.39
C GLY A 6 -8.13 -9.36 -8.03
N ARG A 7 -8.90 -10.11 -8.82
CA ARG A 7 -9.14 -11.55 -8.63
C ARG A 7 -8.41 -12.43 -9.65
N ASP A 8 -7.67 -11.86 -10.59
CA ASP A 8 -7.10 -12.62 -11.71
C ASP A 8 -6.17 -13.75 -11.24
N LEU A 9 -5.37 -13.52 -10.20
CA LEU A 9 -4.48 -14.52 -9.64
C LEU A 9 -5.14 -15.46 -8.60
N SER A 10 -6.48 -15.52 -8.57
CA SER A 10 -7.19 -16.48 -7.73
C SER A 10 -7.17 -17.89 -8.33
N ALA A 11 -7.47 -18.89 -7.50
CA ALA A 11 -7.58 -20.27 -7.95
C ALA A 11 -8.68 -20.46 -9.01
N GLU A 12 -9.75 -19.66 -8.98
CA GLU A 12 -10.84 -19.73 -9.96
C GLU A 12 -10.45 -19.13 -11.32
N VAL A 13 -9.73 -18.00 -11.32
CA VAL A 13 -9.45 -17.24 -12.55
C VAL A 13 -8.13 -17.64 -13.22
N ARG A 14 -7.18 -18.21 -12.45
CA ARG A 14 -5.95 -18.85 -12.96
C ARG A 14 -4.97 -17.92 -13.71
N GLY A 15 -5.05 -16.62 -13.46
CA GLY A 15 -4.12 -15.61 -13.98
C GLY A 15 -4.21 -15.39 -15.49
N LEU A 16 -5.38 -15.61 -16.09
CA LEU A 16 -5.56 -15.52 -17.55
C LEU A 16 -5.19 -14.14 -18.09
N ALA A 17 -5.66 -13.07 -17.44
CA ALA A 17 -5.35 -11.71 -17.88
C ALA A 17 -3.89 -11.35 -17.63
N THR A 18 -3.30 -11.82 -16.53
CA THR A 18 -1.87 -11.68 -16.24
C THR A 18 -1.00 -12.33 -17.30
N ARG A 19 -1.32 -13.57 -17.71
CA ARG A 19 -0.58 -14.26 -18.78
C ARG A 19 -0.64 -13.51 -20.10
N GLU A 20 -1.83 -13.04 -20.47
CA GLU A 20 -2.00 -12.27 -21.70
C GLU A 20 -1.27 -10.92 -21.64
N ALA A 21 -1.29 -10.23 -20.50
CA ALA A 21 -0.53 -9.00 -20.31
C ALA A 21 0.98 -9.24 -20.42
N LEU A 22 1.49 -10.30 -19.78
CA LEU A 22 2.89 -10.70 -19.87
C LEU A 22 3.31 -11.02 -21.30
N ARG A 23 2.51 -11.80 -22.04
CA ARG A 23 2.76 -12.12 -23.45
C ARG A 23 2.87 -10.84 -24.31
N ARG A 24 1.94 -9.91 -24.15
CA ARG A 24 1.94 -8.64 -24.91
C ARG A 24 3.14 -7.77 -24.59
N LEU A 25 3.55 -7.73 -23.33
CA LEU A 25 4.72 -6.97 -22.89
C LEU A 25 6.02 -7.62 -23.37
N ASP A 26 6.08 -8.95 -23.45
CA ASP A 26 7.22 -9.69 -24.00
C ASP A 26 7.38 -9.50 -25.52
N GLU A 27 6.25 -9.37 -26.24
CA GLU A 27 6.24 -9.10 -27.68
C GLU A 27 6.61 -7.64 -28.04
N ASP A 28 6.54 -6.73 -27.08
CA ASP A 28 6.88 -5.33 -27.27
C ASP A 28 8.37 -5.09 -27.02
N ALA A 29 9.14 -4.96 -28.10
CA ALA A 29 10.59 -4.72 -28.05
C ALA A 29 11.00 -3.42 -27.35
N SER A 30 10.06 -2.51 -27.06
CA SER A 30 10.33 -1.31 -26.25
C SER A 30 10.29 -1.56 -24.74
N VAL A 31 9.80 -2.72 -24.30
CA VAL A 31 9.72 -3.10 -22.90
C VAL A 31 10.99 -3.83 -22.47
N GLU A 32 11.77 -3.20 -21.61
CA GLU A 32 13.04 -3.75 -21.11
C GLU A 32 12.90 -4.51 -19.78
N LEU A 33 11.82 -4.25 -19.05
CA LEU A 33 11.52 -4.83 -17.74
C LEU A 33 10.02 -4.77 -17.47
N VAL A 34 9.46 -5.87 -17.00
CA VAL A 34 8.10 -5.93 -16.46
C VAL A 34 8.17 -6.02 -14.94
N VAL A 35 7.30 -5.27 -14.25
CA VAL A 35 7.09 -5.42 -12.80
C VAL A 35 5.68 -5.95 -12.59
N LEU A 36 5.57 -7.16 -12.03
CA LEU A 36 4.30 -7.80 -11.73
C LEU A 36 3.94 -7.59 -10.26
N VAL A 37 2.93 -6.76 -9.99
CA VAL A 37 2.48 -6.44 -8.62
C VAL A 37 1.12 -7.07 -8.36
N SER A 38 0.97 -7.78 -7.24
CA SER A 38 -0.32 -8.33 -6.85
C SER A 38 -0.50 -8.51 -5.35
N LYS A 39 -1.77 -8.49 -4.91
CA LYS A 39 -2.21 -9.10 -3.65
C LYS A 39 -1.79 -10.59 -3.61
N PRO A 40 -1.81 -11.25 -2.44
CA PRO A 40 -1.39 -12.64 -2.36
C PRO A 40 -2.15 -13.56 -3.34
N PRO A 41 -1.46 -14.17 -4.31
CA PRO A 41 -2.07 -15.10 -5.26
C PRO A 41 -2.38 -16.44 -4.59
N ALA A 42 -3.20 -17.28 -5.25
CA ALA A 42 -3.27 -18.69 -4.89
C ALA A 42 -1.89 -19.35 -5.09
N PRO A 43 -1.40 -20.21 -4.16
CA PRO A 43 -0.02 -20.69 -4.20
C PRO A 43 0.36 -21.44 -5.48
N ASP A 44 -0.55 -22.25 -6.01
CA ASP A 44 -0.37 -22.97 -7.26
C ASP A 44 -0.38 -22.03 -8.48
N VAL A 45 -1.28 -21.05 -8.50
CA VAL A 45 -1.31 -20.01 -9.54
C VAL A 45 -0.03 -19.17 -9.52
N ALA A 46 0.50 -18.85 -8.33
CA ALA A 46 1.78 -18.14 -8.17
C ALA A 46 2.92 -18.91 -8.85
N ALA A 47 3.05 -20.20 -8.53
CA ALA A 47 4.08 -21.06 -9.11
C ALA A 47 3.97 -21.16 -10.63
N GLU A 48 2.75 -21.22 -11.18
CA GLU A 48 2.56 -21.29 -12.62
C GLU A 48 2.82 -19.96 -13.34
N ILE A 49 2.55 -18.83 -12.69
CA ILE A 49 2.89 -17.50 -13.23
C ILE A 49 4.40 -17.27 -13.16
N GLU A 50 5.06 -17.69 -12.08
CA GLU A 50 6.53 -17.67 -11.95
C GLU A 50 7.20 -18.49 -13.04
N ALA A 51 6.74 -19.72 -13.24
CA ALA A 51 7.25 -20.60 -14.29
C ALA A 51 7.05 -19.97 -15.68
N TYR A 52 5.88 -19.38 -15.94
CA TYR A 52 5.60 -18.73 -17.21
C TYR A 52 6.46 -17.48 -17.43
N ALA A 53 6.60 -16.63 -16.41
CA ALA A 53 7.46 -15.45 -16.45
C ALA A 53 8.92 -15.80 -16.75
N GLY A 54 9.40 -16.94 -16.22
CA GLY A 54 10.74 -17.46 -16.50
C GLY A 54 10.98 -17.93 -17.95
N THR A 55 9.92 -18.06 -18.77
CA THR A 55 10.04 -18.40 -20.20
C THR A 55 10.12 -17.20 -21.12
N LEU A 56 9.88 -15.99 -20.59
CA LEU A 56 9.82 -14.76 -21.38
C LEU A 56 11.23 -14.23 -21.68
N ALA A 57 11.36 -13.53 -22.81
CA ALA A 57 12.60 -12.84 -23.17
C ALA A 57 12.77 -11.56 -22.33
N THR A 58 11.67 -10.84 -22.11
CA THR A 58 11.62 -9.66 -21.26
C THR A 58 11.65 -10.08 -19.79
N PRO A 59 12.60 -9.57 -18.99
CA PRO A 59 12.66 -9.91 -17.58
C PRO A 59 11.43 -9.45 -16.81
N VAL A 60 11.03 -10.26 -15.81
CA VAL A 60 9.90 -9.96 -14.93
C VAL A 60 10.37 -9.91 -13.48
N GLU A 61 10.28 -8.74 -12.86
CA GLU A 61 10.45 -8.55 -11.42
C GLU A 61 9.11 -8.76 -10.72
N GLN A 62 9.08 -9.60 -9.69
CA GLN A 62 7.83 -10.04 -9.07
C GLN A 62 7.65 -9.42 -7.69
N ALA A 63 6.57 -8.65 -7.55
CA ALA A 63 6.07 -8.11 -6.29
C ALA A 63 4.74 -8.81 -5.93
N LEU A 64 4.81 -10.14 -5.82
CA LEU A 64 3.70 -10.99 -5.39
C LEU A 64 3.72 -11.11 -3.87
N LEU A 65 2.76 -10.48 -3.20
CA LEU A 65 2.70 -10.50 -1.74
C LEU A 65 2.48 -11.92 -1.19
N GLY A 66 3.06 -12.23 -0.03
CA GLY A 66 2.84 -13.50 0.65
C GLY A 66 3.85 -13.77 1.76
N ALA A 67 3.57 -14.78 2.59
CA ALA A 67 4.50 -15.20 3.64
C ALA A 67 5.84 -15.65 3.04
N GLY A 68 6.95 -15.15 3.59
CA GLY A 68 8.30 -15.45 3.11
C GLY A 68 8.65 -14.83 1.74
N ARG A 69 7.79 -13.96 1.19
CA ARG A 69 8.04 -13.22 -0.04
C ARG A 69 8.44 -11.77 0.29
N PRO A 70 9.17 -11.09 -0.61
CA PRO A 70 9.50 -9.67 -0.43
C PRO A 70 8.24 -8.81 -0.27
N ASP A 71 8.35 -7.79 0.58
CA ASP A 71 7.39 -6.68 0.60
C ASP A 71 7.60 -5.78 -0.64
N LEU A 72 6.64 -4.89 -0.94
CA LEU A 72 6.65 -3.92 -2.03
C LEU A 72 7.86 -2.98 -1.98
N THR A 73 8.36 -2.67 -0.79
CA THR A 73 9.56 -1.82 -0.64
C THR A 73 10.77 -2.60 -1.13
N ALA A 74 10.99 -3.81 -0.61
CA ALA A 74 12.05 -4.70 -1.05
C ALA A 74 11.96 -5.03 -2.56
N ALA A 75 10.75 -5.25 -3.09
CA ALA A 75 10.53 -5.46 -4.51
C ALA A 75 10.89 -4.20 -5.33
N THR A 76 10.54 -3.01 -4.85
CA THR A 76 10.94 -1.75 -5.49
C THR A 76 12.46 -1.57 -5.48
N GLU A 77 13.12 -1.91 -4.37
CA GLU A 77 14.58 -1.89 -4.31
C GLU A 77 15.24 -2.89 -5.26
N ALA A 78 14.65 -4.07 -5.45
CA ALA A 78 15.10 -5.04 -6.44
C ALA A 78 15.01 -4.47 -7.88
N VAL A 79 13.89 -3.81 -8.20
CA VAL A 79 13.73 -3.07 -9.47
C VAL A 79 14.82 -2.00 -9.62
N LEU A 80 15.06 -1.18 -8.60
CA LEU A 80 16.09 -0.13 -8.66
C LEU A 80 17.48 -0.71 -8.92
N ARG A 81 17.87 -1.76 -8.18
CA ARG A 81 19.15 -2.45 -8.38
C ARG A 81 19.27 -3.01 -9.79
N ARG A 82 18.20 -3.60 -10.32
CA ARG A 82 18.17 -4.15 -11.68
C ARG A 82 18.34 -3.06 -12.75
N LEU A 83 17.78 -1.88 -12.51
CA LEU A 83 17.93 -0.71 -13.38
C LEU A 83 19.27 0.03 -13.18
N GLY A 84 20.19 -0.50 -12.36
CA GLY A 84 21.47 0.13 -12.05
C GLY A 84 21.31 1.46 -11.29
N ARG A 85 20.25 1.59 -10.49
CA ARG A 85 19.95 2.78 -9.67
C ARG A 85 20.28 2.51 -8.21
N ASP A 86 20.73 3.55 -7.53
CA ASP A 86 20.95 3.50 -6.09
C ASP A 86 19.62 3.28 -5.36
N VAL A 87 19.65 2.41 -4.36
CA VAL A 87 18.53 2.23 -3.43
C VAL A 87 18.56 3.37 -2.42
N PRO A 88 17.51 4.20 -2.34
CA PRO A 88 17.48 5.32 -1.41
C PRO A 88 17.28 4.82 0.02
N VAL A 89 17.69 5.63 0.99
CA VAL A 89 17.03 5.60 2.29
C VAL A 89 15.63 6.17 2.09
N TRP A 90 14.62 5.35 2.35
CA TRP A 90 13.22 5.74 2.15
C TRP A 90 12.86 6.96 3.02
N PRO A 91 12.41 8.07 2.42
CA PRO A 91 12.14 9.29 3.18
C PRO A 91 11.03 9.13 4.21
N VAL A 92 11.25 9.76 5.37
CA VAL A 92 10.28 9.96 6.44
C VAL A 92 10.23 11.45 6.76
N VAL A 93 9.04 12.02 6.87
CA VAL A 93 8.82 13.46 7.13
C VAL A 93 7.78 13.63 8.23
N GLY A 94 8.05 14.51 9.18
CA GLY A 94 7.20 14.71 10.35
C GLY A 94 7.50 13.71 11.46
N GLU A 95 6.76 13.86 12.56
CA GLU A 95 6.86 13.00 13.74
C GLU A 95 5.44 12.79 14.26
N ALA A 96 5.06 11.54 14.49
CA ALA A 96 3.75 11.22 15.03
C ALA A 96 3.67 11.59 16.52
N ALA A 97 2.45 11.66 17.06
CA ALA A 97 2.25 11.71 18.50
C ALA A 97 2.96 10.54 19.23
N ALA A 98 3.16 10.70 20.54
CA ALA A 98 3.86 9.72 21.36
C ALA A 98 3.21 8.32 21.27
N ALA A 99 4.06 7.28 21.25
CA ALA A 99 3.63 5.89 21.19
C ALA A 99 2.52 5.58 22.21
N ARG A 100 1.53 4.81 21.76
CA ARG A 100 0.33 4.49 22.53
C ARG A 100 0.02 3.01 22.33
N ALA A 101 0.06 2.27 23.43
CA ALA A 101 -0.31 0.85 23.42
C ALA A 101 -1.76 0.69 22.95
N GLY A 102 -1.97 -0.27 22.06
CA GLY A 102 -3.28 -0.55 21.49
C GLY A 102 -3.16 -1.19 20.12
N ALA A 103 -4.27 -1.32 19.42
CA ALA A 103 -4.26 -1.91 18.10
C ALA A 103 -3.97 -0.88 17.01
N VAL A 104 -3.26 -1.32 15.96
CA VAL A 104 -3.17 -0.58 14.70
C VAL A 104 -4.52 -0.66 13.97
N ARG A 105 -5.04 0.49 13.57
CA ARG A 105 -6.21 0.64 12.70
C ARG A 105 -5.75 1.18 11.35
N GLY A 106 -5.56 0.26 10.41
CA GLY A 106 -5.20 0.53 9.03
C GLY A 106 -6.42 0.87 8.18
N LEU A 107 -6.39 2.03 7.52
CA LEU A 107 -7.49 2.57 6.71
C LEU A 107 -6.97 2.91 5.30
N PHE A 108 -7.10 1.95 4.38
CA PHE A 108 -6.44 1.98 3.08
C PHE A 108 -7.42 2.21 1.93
N VAL A 109 -6.94 2.84 0.86
CA VAL A 109 -7.63 2.91 -0.44
C VAL A 109 -6.94 2.07 -1.50
N GLY A 110 -5.66 1.72 -1.29
CA GLY A 110 -4.91 0.79 -2.10
C GLY A 110 -4.93 -0.61 -1.51
N GLY A 111 -5.68 -1.52 -2.13
CA GLY A 111 -5.84 -2.87 -1.60
C GLY A 111 -4.55 -3.69 -1.45
N THR A 112 -3.59 -3.54 -2.35
CA THR A 112 -2.29 -4.21 -2.24
C THR A 112 -1.50 -3.68 -1.03
N LEU A 113 -1.57 -2.37 -0.77
CA LEU A 113 -0.93 -1.73 0.40
C LEU A 113 -1.56 -2.24 1.71
N ALA A 114 -2.89 -2.36 1.73
CA ALA A 114 -3.63 -2.93 2.85
C ALA A 114 -3.24 -4.39 3.12
N SER A 115 -3.13 -5.21 2.07
CA SER A 115 -2.70 -6.61 2.17
C SER A 115 -1.26 -6.74 2.68
N GLU A 116 -0.33 -5.89 2.21
CA GLU A 116 1.05 -5.86 2.71
C GLU A 116 1.09 -5.53 4.20
N ALA A 117 0.42 -4.45 4.62
CA ALA A 117 0.42 -4.03 6.02
C ALA A 117 -0.15 -5.13 6.93
N ARG A 118 -1.20 -5.84 6.47
CA ARG A 118 -1.78 -6.98 7.17
C ARG A 118 -0.81 -8.16 7.30
N LEU A 119 -0.05 -8.46 6.24
CA LEU A 119 0.95 -9.55 6.28
C LEU A 119 2.07 -9.24 7.26
N LEU A 120 2.61 -8.01 7.21
CA LEU A 120 3.65 -7.56 8.14
C LEU A 120 3.17 -7.59 9.59
N ALA A 121 1.94 -7.14 9.85
CA ALA A 121 1.34 -7.21 11.18
C ALA A 121 1.19 -8.65 11.70
N ARG A 122 0.77 -9.59 10.82
CA ARG A 122 0.67 -11.01 11.18
C ARG A 122 2.03 -11.62 11.47
N GLU A 123 3.07 -11.24 10.74
CA GLU A 123 4.43 -11.73 10.94
C GLU A 123 5.03 -11.22 12.25
N VAL A 124 4.86 -9.92 12.54
CA VAL A 124 5.47 -9.27 13.71
C VAL A 124 4.70 -9.54 15.00
N ALA A 125 3.37 -9.43 14.97
CA ALA A 125 2.52 -9.45 16.16
C ALA A 125 1.65 -10.72 16.28
N GLY A 126 1.59 -11.54 15.23
CA GLY A 126 0.71 -12.70 15.17
C GLY A 126 -0.72 -12.38 14.69
N PRO A 127 -1.52 -13.42 14.40
CA PRO A 127 -2.86 -13.27 13.82
C PRO A 127 -3.91 -12.66 14.76
N ASP A 128 -3.71 -12.77 16.08
CA ASP A 128 -4.71 -12.42 17.10
C ASP A 128 -4.37 -11.11 17.85
N ALA A 129 -3.45 -10.30 17.33
CA ALA A 129 -3.01 -9.04 17.95
C ALA A 129 -4.06 -7.90 17.91
N GLY A 130 -5.27 -8.16 17.42
CA GLY A 130 -6.36 -7.19 17.35
C GLY A 130 -6.15 -6.05 16.34
N HIS A 131 -5.08 -6.08 15.54
CA HIS A 131 -4.82 -5.14 14.46
C HIS A 131 -5.80 -5.34 13.30
N THR A 132 -6.27 -4.25 12.71
CA THR A 132 -7.19 -4.29 11.56
C THR A 132 -6.62 -3.46 10.42
N PHE A 133 -6.86 -3.90 9.19
CA PHE A 133 -6.41 -3.24 7.97
C PHE A 133 -7.56 -3.34 6.97
N VAL A 134 -8.24 -2.24 6.70
CA VAL A 134 -9.44 -2.20 5.84
C VAL A 134 -9.04 -1.64 4.49
N ASP A 135 -9.39 -2.36 3.43
CA ASP A 135 -9.32 -1.90 2.04
C ASP A 135 -10.68 -1.29 1.68
N PHE A 136 -10.79 0.04 1.74
CA PHE A 136 -12.02 0.72 1.37
C PHE A 136 -12.25 0.73 -0.16
N GLY A 137 -11.25 0.34 -0.95
CA GLY A 137 -11.40 0.13 -2.38
C GLY A 137 -12.12 -1.16 -2.76
N ASP A 138 -12.37 -2.03 -1.79
CA ASP A 138 -13.06 -3.30 -2.01
C ASP A 138 -14.53 -3.12 -2.41
N ASP A 139 -15.10 -4.10 -3.10
CA ASP A 139 -16.46 -4.03 -3.67
C ASP A 139 -17.51 -3.80 -2.56
N ASP A 140 -17.27 -4.34 -1.36
CA ASP A 140 -18.13 -4.18 -0.18
C ASP A 140 -18.31 -2.70 0.25
N TYR A 141 -17.30 -1.85 0.00
CA TYR A 141 -17.31 -0.43 0.38
C TYR A 141 -17.63 0.51 -0.80
N THR A 142 -17.57 0.00 -2.03
CA THR A 142 -17.74 0.78 -3.26
C THR A 142 -19.05 0.48 -4.01
N SER A 143 -19.84 -0.50 -3.56
CA SER A 143 -21.16 -0.77 -4.13
C SER A 143 -22.10 0.44 -4.01
N GLY A 144 -22.42 1.05 -5.15
CA GLY A 144 -23.28 2.24 -5.24
C GLY A 144 -22.61 3.54 -4.79
N ARG A 145 -21.27 3.56 -4.64
CA ARG A 145 -20.49 4.73 -4.19
C ARG A 145 -19.26 4.93 -5.09
N ALA A 146 -18.70 6.14 -5.10
CA ALA A 146 -17.42 6.35 -5.76
C ALA A 146 -16.30 5.65 -4.98
N HIS A 147 -15.27 5.18 -5.69
CA HIS A 147 -14.09 4.59 -5.05
C HIS A 147 -13.44 5.60 -4.10
N PRO A 148 -12.90 5.20 -2.93
CA PRO A 148 -12.29 6.11 -1.96
C PRO A 148 -11.09 6.91 -2.42
N MET A 149 -10.47 6.50 -3.53
CA MET A 149 -9.45 7.30 -4.22
C MET A 149 -10.03 8.54 -4.89
N ILE A 150 -11.34 8.58 -5.14
CA ILE A 150 -12.09 9.68 -5.77
C ILE A 150 -12.94 10.41 -4.72
N ASP A 151 -13.57 9.67 -3.80
CA ASP A 151 -14.36 10.22 -2.71
C ASP A 151 -14.02 9.57 -1.35
N PRO A 152 -13.27 10.25 -0.48
CA PRO A 152 -12.73 9.72 0.76
C PRO A 152 -13.76 9.75 1.89
N SER A 153 -15.02 10.17 1.65
CA SER A 153 -16.03 10.40 2.69
C SER A 153 -16.20 9.20 3.63
N VAL A 154 -16.31 7.99 3.09
CA VAL A 154 -16.42 6.75 3.90
C VAL A 154 -15.16 6.52 4.74
N ARG A 155 -13.97 6.70 4.14
CA ARG A 155 -12.71 6.53 4.86
C ARG A 155 -12.56 7.55 5.99
N LEU A 156 -12.98 8.80 5.77
CA LEU A 156 -12.94 9.87 6.79
C LEU A 156 -13.89 9.61 7.96
N GLU A 157 -15.09 9.06 7.69
CA GLU A 157 -15.99 8.62 8.77
C GLU A 157 -15.35 7.52 9.63
N HIS A 158 -14.69 6.56 9.00
CA HIS A 158 -14.01 5.47 9.70
C HIS A 158 -12.75 5.96 10.44
N LEU A 159 -12.04 6.95 9.90
CA LEU A 159 -10.94 7.62 10.59
C LEU A 159 -11.42 8.25 11.90
N ALA A 160 -12.51 9.02 11.86
CA ALA A 160 -13.08 9.63 13.07
C ALA A 160 -13.51 8.57 14.10
N ARG A 161 -14.16 7.48 13.66
CA ARG A 161 -14.56 6.38 14.55
C ARG A 161 -13.36 5.68 15.17
N ALA A 162 -12.33 5.38 14.38
CA ALA A 162 -11.12 4.73 14.85
C ALA A 162 -10.32 5.61 15.81
N ALA A 163 -10.26 6.92 15.57
CA ALA A 163 -9.62 7.88 16.46
C ALA A 163 -10.34 8.00 17.82
N ALA A 164 -11.67 7.83 17.85
CA ALA A 164 -12.46 7.86 19.07
C ALA A 164 -12.48 6.52 19.84
N ASP A 165 -12.04 5.42 19.22
CA ASP A 165 -11.99 4.10 19.85
C ASP A 165 -10.82 4.03 20.85
N PRO A 166 -11.08 3.80 22.16
CA PRO A 166 -10.03 3.76 23.18
C PRO A 166 -9.03 2.60 22.98
N THR A 167 -9.39 1.57 22.21
CA THR A 167 -8.51 0.44 21.89
C THR A 167 -7.54 0.74 20.75
N THR A 168 -7.72 1.87 20.04
CA THR A 168 -6.81 2.30 18.98
C THR A 168 -5.51 2.83 19.59
N GLY A 169 -4.41 2.18 19.25
CA GLY A 169 -3.06 2.62 19.57
C GLY A 169 -2.49 3.53 18.49
N VAL A 170 -2.71 3.18 17.21
CA VAL A 170 -2.14 3.90 16.07
C VAL A 170 -3.10 3.86 14.88
N LEU A 171 -3.20 4.97 14.15
CA LEU A 171 -3.87 5.05 12.85
C LEU A 171 -2.84 4.93 11.74
N LEU A 172 -3.04 4.00 10.81
CA LEU A 172 -2.20 3.82 9.63
C LEU A 172 -3.04 4.10 8.38
N LEU A 173 -2.60 5.05 7.57
CA LEU A 173 -3.31 5.51 6.36
C LEU A 173 -2.41 5.38 5.14
N ASP A 174 -3.01 5.25 3.96
CA ASP A 174 -2.33 5.46 2.69
C ASP A 174 -2.83 6.72 1.97
N VAL A 175 -1.98 7.29 1.14
CA VAL A 175 -2.34 8.34 0.19
C VAL A 175 -1.76 7.94 -1.15
N VAL A 176 -2.63 7.47 -2.04
CA VAL A 176 -2.27 7.06 -3.40
C VAL A 176 -2.50 8.24 -4.35
N LEU A 177 -1.44 8.68 -5.02
CA LEU A 177 -1.47 9.81 -5.96
C LEU A 177 -1.54 9.31 -7.41
N GLY A 178 -1.60 10.28 -8.33
CA GLY A 178 -1.60 10.03 -9.76
C GLY A 178 -2.97 10.18 -10.39
N HIS A 179 -3.05 9.80 -11.67
CA HIS A 179 -4.25 10.00 -12.48
C HIS A 179 -5.41 9.15 -11.96
N GLY A 180 -6.58 9.77 -11.79
CA GLY A 180 -7.79 9.12 -11.28
C GLY A 180 -7.95 9.13 -9.77
N ALA A 181 -6.94 9.61 -9.01
CA ALA A 181 -7.10 9.95 -7.61
C ALA A 181 -7.68 11.37 -7.44
N GLU A 182 -8.08 11.72 -6.21
CA GLU A 182 -8.49 13.07 -5.84
C GLU A 182 -7.45 14.11 -6.27
N PRO A 183 -7.87 15.33 -6.65
CA PRO A 183 -6.95 16.41 -7.00
C PRO A 183 -6.04 16.84 -5.85
N ASP A 184 -6.52 16.72 -4.60
CA ASP A 184 -5.77 17.08 -3.40
C ASP A 184 -6.20 16.23 -2.18
N PRO A 185 -5.67 15.00 -2.02
CA PRO A 185 -6.03 14.14 -0.90
C PRO A 185 -5.77 14.77 0.48
N ALA A 186 -4.70 15.56 0.61
CA ALA A 186 -4.34 16.22 1.86
C ALA A 186 -5.35 17.30 2.27
N GLU A 187 -6.08 17.92 1.32
CA GLU A 187 -7.08 18.94 1.63
C GLU A 187 -8.13 18.45 2.64
N ARG A 188 -8.54 17.18 2.53
CA ARG A 188 -9.52 16.58 3.43
C ARG A 188 -8.91 15.74 4.55
N LEU A 189 -7.78 15.08 4.30
CA LEU A 189 -7.12 14.26 5.32
C LEU A 189 -6.41 15.09 6.39
N ALA A 190 -5.70 16.17 6.02
CA ALA A 190 -4.92 16.95 6.98
C ALA A 190 -5.80 17.56 8.10
N PRO A 191 -6.97 18.17 7.81
CA PRO A 191 -7.87 18.63 8.86
C PRO A 191 -8.43 17.51 9.75
N ALA A 192 -8.61 16.31 9.20
CA ALA A 192 -9.11 15.15 9.96
C ALA A 192 -8.03 14.53 10.87
N ILE A 193 -6.76 14.75 10.56
CA ILE A 193 -5.60 14.31 11.35
C ILE A 193 -5.24 15.35 12.42
N ALA A 194 -5.42 16.64 12.10
CA ALA A 194 -5.01 17.73 12.96
C ALA A 194 -5.62 17.64 14.36
N GLY A 195 -4.76 17.64 15.38
CA GLY A 195 -5.16 17.63 16.79
C GLY A 195 -5.54 16.25 17.35
N LEU A 196 -5.39 15.16 16.57
CA LEU A 196 -5.54 13.81 17.13
C LEU A 196 -4.41 13.49 18.11
N GLU A 197 -4.77 12.96 19.28
CA GLU A 197 -3.79 12.45 20.26
C GLU A 197 -3.26 11.06 19.90
N VAL A 198 -4.03 10.30 19.11
CA VAL A 198 -3.62 8.99 18.61
C VAL A 198 -2.55 9.19 17.53
N PRO A 199 -1.38 8.53 17.62
CA PRO A 199 -0.35 8.57 16.58
C PRO A 199 -0.91 8.23 15.20
N VAL A 200 -0.54 9.04 14.21
CA VAL A 200 -0.94 8.83 12.82
C VAL A 200 0.30 8.62 11.96
N VAL A 201 0.34 7.49 11.25
CA VAL A 201 1.37 7.18 10.26
C VAL A 201 0.72 7.13 8.89
N VAL A 202 1.32 7.79 7.89
CA VAL A 202 0.78 7.84 6.53
C VAL A 202 1.81 7.35 5.52
N ALA A 203 1.45 6.36 4.71
CA ALA A 203 2.22 5.96 3.53
C ALA A 203 1.77 6.79 2.31
N VAL A 204 2.63 7.64 1.77
CA VAL A 204 2.34 8.36 0.51
C VAL A 204 2.97 7.61 -0.65
N VAL A 205 2.13 7.17 -1.60
CA VAL A 205 2.52 6.42 -2.79
C VAL A 205 2.26 7.27 -4.02
N GLY A 206 3.33 7.70 -4.66
CA GLY A 206 3.30 8.58 -5.82
C GLY A 206 4.68 9.12 -6.17
N THR A 207 4.74 9.87 -7.27
CA THR A 207 5.95 10.45 -7.83
C THR A 207 5.90 11.97 -7.79
N ALA A 208 7.05 12.62 -7.96
CA ALA A 208 7.10 14.08 -8.13
C ALA A 208 6.43 14.56 -9.43
N GLY A 209 6.14 13.65 -10.37
CA GLY A 209 5.43 13.97 -11.62
C GLY A 209 3.91 13.81 -11.55
N ASP A 210 3.36 13.39 -10.40
CA ASP A 210 1.92 13.25 -10.26
C ASP A 210 1.22 14.61 -10.12
N PRO A 211 -0.02 14.78 -10.63
CA PRO A 211 -0.74 16.06 -10.62
C PRO A 211 -0.92 16.72 -9.25
N GLN A 212 -0.92 15.93 -8.17
CA GLN A 212 -1.20 16.37 -6.81
C GLN A 212 -0.02 17.04 -6.09
N ASP A 213 1.17 17.06 -6.70
CA ASP A 213 2.45 17.45 -6.07
C ASP A 213 2.71 16.65 -4.79
N ARG A 214 3.39 15.50 -4.93
CA ARG A 214 3.71 14.61 -3.81
C ARG A 214 4.33 15.34 -2.63
N ASP A 215 5.26 16.26 -2.87
CA ASP A 215 5.99 16.90 -1.78
C ASP A 215 5.10 17.92 -1.04
N ARG A 216 4.15 18.56 -1.73
CA ARG A 216 3.08 19.34 -1.09
C ARG A 216 2.17 18.47 -0.23
N GLN A 217 1.73 17.30 -0.74
CA GLN A 217 0.91 16.35 0.02
C GLN A 217 1.61 15.92 1.32
N VAL A 218 2.89 15.53 1.21
CA VAL A 218 3.73 15.12 2.35
C VAL A 218 3.84 16.25 3.38
N ARG A 219 4.16 17.48 2.96
CA ARG A 219 4.27 18.62 3.89
C ARG A 219 2.97 18.94 4.60
N ALA A 220 1.83 18.88 3.90
CA ALA A 220 0.53 19.17 4.48
C ALA A 220 0.14 18.14 5.56
N LEU A 221 0.35 16.85 5.29
CA LEU A 221 0.06 15.77 6.23
C LEU A 221 1.01 15.79 7.44
N ALA A 222 2.31 16.00 7.20
CA ALA A 222 3.28 16.16 8.28
C ALA A 222 2.99 17.39 9.15
N GLY A 223 2.60 18.51 8.54
CA GLY A 223 2.18 19.72 9.24
C GLY A 223 0.91 19.55 10.07
N ALA A 224 0.08 18.54 9.77
CA ALA A 224 -1.09 18.17 10.56
C ALA A 224 -0.77 17.24 11.75
N GLY A 225 0.48 16.76 11.88
CA GLY A 225 0.93 15.89 12.97
C GLY A 225 1.08 14.41 12.61
N ALA A 226 1.07 14.05 11.32
CA ALA A 226 1.38 12.70 10.88
C ALA A 226 2.89 12.46 10.70
N GLU A 227 3.33 11.23 10.94
CA GLU A 227 4.62 10.74 10.43
C GLU A 227 4.42 10.15 9.04
N VAL A 228 5.00 10.78 8.02
CA VAL A 228 4.76 10.46 6.62
C VAL A 228 5.92 9.69 6.02
N HIS A 229 5.64 8.51 5.48
CA HIS A 229 6.60 7.58 4.91
C HIS A 229 6.40 7.46 3.40
N LEU A 230 7.51 7.36 2.65
CA LEU A 230 7.47 6.98 1.22
C LEU A 230 7.71 5.48 0.98
N SER A 231 7.59 4.67 2.02
CA SER A 231 7.59 3.21 1.98
C SER A 231 6.39 2.71 2.78
N ASN A 232 5.52 1.92 2.15
CA ASN A 232 4.34 1.35 2.84
C ASN A 232 4.76 0.33 3.89
N ALA A 233 5.76 -0.51 3.59
CA ALA A 233 6.31 -1.44 4.57
C ALA A 233 6.99 -0.71 5.74
N GLY A 234 7.69 0.40 5.47
CA GLY A 234 8.26 1.29 6.49
C GLY A 234 7.16 1.89 7.39
N ALA A 235 6.10 2.41 6.80
CA ALA A 235 4.94 2.95 7.50
C ALA A 235 4.27 1.89 8.40
N ALA A 236 4.07 0.68 7.87
CA ALA A 236 3.46 -0.42 8.62
C ALA A 236 4.32 -0.87 9.81
N ARG A 237 5.63 -1.05 9.61
CA ARG A 237 6.57 -1.38 10.70
C ARG A 237 6.60 -0.29 11.77
N ARG A 238 6.61 0.98 11.35
CA ARG A 238 6.55 2.11 12.27
C ARG A 238 5.26 2.12 13.10
N ALA A 239 4.11 1.89 12.45
CA ALA A 239 2.83 1.85 13.14
C ALA A 239 2.77 0.71 14.17
N LEU A 240 3.30 -0.47 13.83
CA LEU A 240 3.41 -1.60 14.76
C LEU A 240 4.31 -1.27 15.95
N HIS A 241 5.46 -0.64 15.71
CA HIS A 241 6.35 -0.20 16.78
C HIS A 241 5.67 0.81 17.72
N LEU A 242 5.01 1.83 17.18
CA LEU A 242 4.27 2.84 17.96
C LEU A 242 3.11 2.24 18.77
N ALA A 243 2.55 1.13 18.31
CA ALA A 243 1.49 0.38 18.99
C ALA A 243 1.99 -0.53 20.12
N GLY A 244 3.30 -0.59 20.36
CA GLY A 244 3.94 -1.44 21.37
C GLY A 244 4.51 -2.75 20.84
N GLY A 245 4.65 -2.90 19.51
CA GLY A 245 5.38 -3.99 18.90
C GLY A 245 6.89 -3.92 19.16
N PRO A 246 7.62 -5.04 19.05
CA PRO A 246 9.07 -5.06 19.25
C PRO A 246 9.80 -4.16 18.23
N SER A 247 10.92 -3.56 18.67
CA SER A 247 11.84 -2.76 17.83
C SER A 247 12.60 -3.61 16.82
#